data_AF-A0AAV7P8T9-F1
#
_entry.id   AF-A0AAV7P8T9-F1
#
_cell.length_a   1.000
_cell.length_b   1.000
_cell.length_c   1.000
_cell.angle_alpha   90.00
_cell.angle_beta   90.00
_cell.angle_gamma   90.00
#
_symmetry.space_group_name_H-M   'P 1'
#
loop_
_entity.id
_entity.type
_entity.pdbx_description
1 polymer ?
#
loop_
_entity_poly.entity_id
_entity_poly.type
_entity_poly.pdbx_seq_one_letter_code
_entity_poly.pdbx_strand_id
1 'polypeptide(L)'
;MAREPHKQPKEIFSPYSGGPHCGNQGIPGANIAKIDSMALEVALLHVDLMTVMEWVTNTEGQVSELQLEVNTHKKNVTELQSLVTTLNCWVEDVEGRSRRNNLRFVGIPERAEGQSTKLFSEE
;
A
#
# COMPACT_ATOMS: atom_id res chain seq x y z
N MET A 1 15.64 34.72 85.03
CA MET A 1 15.15 35.92 84.31
C MET A 1 13.96 35.51 83.48
N ALA A 2 12.76 35.85 83.96
CA ALA A 2 11.50 35.57 83.28
C ALA A 2 11.30 36.56 82.11
N ARG A 3 10.88 36.06 80.94
CA ARG A 3 10.39 36.90 79.83
C ARG A 3 8.88 36.72 79.73
N GLU A 4 8.18 37.84 79.81
CA GLU A 4 6.73 37.97 79.72
C GLU A 4 6.18 37.55 78.35
N PRO A 5 4.94 37.03 78.28
CA PRO A 5 4.27 36.79 77.01
C PRO A 5 3.60 38.05 76.46
N HIS A 6 3.90 38.36 75.19
CA HIS A 6 3.29 39.42 74.39
C HIS A 6 1.76 39.28 74.31
N LYS A 7 1.05 40.32 74.74
CA LYS A 7 -0.39 40.52 74.50
C LYS A 7 -0.63 40.82 73.01
N GLN A 8 -1.43 40.00 72.34
CA GLN A 8 -1.99 40.35 71.03
C GLN A 8 -3.14 41.36 71.19
N PRO A 9 -3.25 42.40 70.35
CA PRO A 9 -4.35 43.35 70.39
C PRO A 9 -5.64 42.75 69.84
N LYS A 10 -6.75 43.05 70.52
CA LYS A 10 -8.11 42.67 70.13
C LYS A 10 -8.49 43.39 68.84
N GLU A 11 -8.73 42.65 67.77
CA GLU A 11 -9.37 43.21 66.57
C GLU A 11 -10.83 43.54 66.86
N ILE A 12 -11.19 44.79 66.54
CA ILE A 12 -12.51 45.38 66.68
C ILE A 12 -13.37 44.81 65.53
N PHE A 13 -14.39 44.04 65.88
CA PHE A 13 -15.43 43.62 64.95
C PHE A 13 -16.16 44.85 64.39
N SER A 14 -15.97 45.11 63.10
CA SER A 14 -16.79 46.03 62.30
C SER A 14 -17.86 45.21 61.55
N PRO A 15 -19.17 45.39 61.82
CA PRO A 15 -20.20 44.82 60.96
C PRO A 15 -20.51 45.81 59.82
N TYR A 16 -20.92 45.27 58.67
CA TYR A 16 -21.31 45.95 57.42
C TYR A 16 -20.22 46.10 56.35
N SER A 17 -20.12 45.11 55.46
CA SER A 17 -20.59 45.25 54.07
C SER A 17 -20.10 44.04 53.23
N GLY A 18 -20.98 43.07 53.00
CA GLY A 18 -20.73 41.95 52.09
C GLY A 18 -22.00 41.62 51.34
N GLY A 19 -22.21 42.26 50.19
CA GLY A 19 -23.27 41.90 49.25
C GLY A 19 -23.10 40.46 48.74
N PRO A 20 -24.14 39.88 48.13
CA PRO A 20 -24.08 38.49 47.67
C PRO A 20 -23.01 38.37 46.59
N HIS A 21 -21.93 37.64 46.90
CA HIS A 21 -21.05 37.11 45.88
C HIS A 21 -21.87 36.13 45.04
N CYS A 22 -22.34 36.60 43.88
CA CYS A 22 -22.74 35.75 42.78
C CYS A 22 -21.49 35.03 42.27
N GLY A 23 -21.07 33.99 42.99
CA GLY A 23 -20.14 33.01 42.45
C GLY A 23 -20.82 32.38 41.25
N ASN A 24 -20.14 32.39 40.10
CA ASN A 24 -20.45 31.56 38.94
C ASN A 24 -20.40 30.08 39.37
N GLN A 25 -21.46 29.58 40.02
CA GLN A 25 -21.71 28.16 40.12
C GLN A 25 -22.26 27.73 38.77
N GLY A 26 -21.38 27.25 37.89
CA GLY A 26 -21.79 26.55 36.69
C GLY A 26 -22.77 25.46 37.09
N ILE A 27 -24.00 25.56 36.60
CA ILE A 27 -25.11 24.67 36.96
C ILE A 27 -24.64 23.23 36.73
N PRO A 28 -24.57 22.37 37.78
CA PRO A 28 -24.01 21.02 37.68
C PRO A 28 -24.58 20.20 36.52
N GLY A 29 -25.86 20.40 36.18
CA GLY A 29 -26.53 19.76 35.04
C GLY A 29 -25.94 20.10 33.67
N ALA A 30 -25.42 21.31 33.46
CA ALA A 30 -24.82 21.70 32.17
C ALA A 30 -23.48 21.00 31.92
N ASN A 31 -22.72 20.73 32.99
CA ASN A 31 -21.47 19.99 32.90
C ASN A 31 -21.73 18.49 32.70
N ILE A 32 -22.75 17.94 33.38
CA ILE A 32 -23.17 16.54 33.20
C ILE A 32 -23.59 16.27 31.75
N ALA A 33 -24.43 17.14 31.15
CA ALA A 33 -24.85 17.00 29.76
C ALA A 33 -23.67 17.03 28.76
N LYS A 34 -22.65 17.86 29.01
CA LYS A 34 -21.43 17.88 28.20
C LYS A 34 -20.63 16.59 28.35
N ILE A 35 -20.54 16.05 29.56
CA ILE A 35 -19.86 14.78 29.82
C ILE A 35 -20.56 13.64 29.08
N ASP A 36 -21.89 13.59 29.11
CA ASP A 36 -22.67 12.58 28.39
C ASP A 36 -22.49 12.70 26.87
N SER A 37 -22.46 13.93 26.34
CA SER A 37 -22.18 14.19 24.91
C SER A 37 -20.79 13.71 24.52
N MET A 38 -19.76 14.04 25.32
CA MET A 38 -18.38 13.59 25.06
C MET A 38 -18.27 12.07 25.15
N ALA A 39 -18.97 11.42 26.10
CA ALA A 39 -18.98 9.98 26.23
C ALA A 39 -19.60 9.30 24.98
N LEU A 40 -20.66 9.89 24.43
CA LEU A 40 -21.26 9.42 23.19
C LEU A 40 -20.31 9.58 22.00
N GLU A 41 -19.67 10.73 21.85
CA GLU A 41 -18.69 10.97 20.78
C GLU A 41 -17.50 10.01 20.87
N VAL A 42 -16.98 9.76 22.07
CA VAL A 42 -15.90 8.79 22.30
C VAL A 42 -16.35 7.37 21.93
N ALA A 43 -17.59 6.99 22.25
CA ALA A 43 -18.13 5.69 21.87
C ALA A 43 -18.25 5.53 20.35
N LEU A 44 -18.67 6.58 19.64
CA LEU A 44 -18.74 6.59 18.17
C LEU A 44 -17.34 6.49 17.54
N LEU A 45 -16.38 7.29 18.03
CA LEU A 45 -14.99 7.22 17.58
C LEU A 45 -14.37 5.82 17.82
N HIS A 46 -14.75 5.14 18.89
CA HIS A 46 -14.30 3.78 19.15
C HIS A 46 -14.82 2.80 18.09
N VAL A 47 -16.10 2.92 17.68
CA VAL A 47 -16.67 2.11 16.60
C VAL A 47 -15.97 2.39 15.28
N ASP A 48 -15.77 3.66 14.93
CA ASP A 48 -15.07 4.03 13.69
C ASP A 48 -13.65 3.48 13.66
N LEU A 49 -12.93 3.55 14.79
CA LEU A 49 -11.59 2.98 14.92
C LEU A 49 -11.59 1.47 14.69
N MET A 50 -12.57 0.75 15.25
CA MET A 50 -12.71 -0.70 15.03
C MET A 50 -12.93 -1.03 13.55
N THR A 51 -13.80 -0.28 12.87
CA THR A 51 -14.04 -0.46 11.44
C THR A 51 -12.79 -0.20 10.60
N VAL A 52 -12.06 0.88 10.89
CA VAL A 52 -10.81 1.19 10.19
C VAL A 52 -9.76 0.10 10.42
N MET A 53 -9.64 -0.42 11.64
CA MET A 53 -8.70 -1.52 11.92
C MET A 53 -9.03 -2.78 11.13
N GLU A 54 -10.31 -3.15 11.05
CA GLU A 54 -10.76 -4.29 10.24
C GLU A 54 -10.40 -4.10 8.76
N TRP A 55 -10.64 -2.91 8.22
CA TRP A 55 -10.30 -2.58 6.83
C TRP A 55 -8.80 -2.64 6.57
N VAL A 56 -7.99 -2.12 7.50
CA VAL A 56 -6.53 -2.18 7.39
C VAL A 56 -6.06 -3.64 7.38
N THR A 57 -6.52 -4.46 8.33
CA THR A 57 -6.14 -5.89 8.37
C THR A 57 -6.54 -6.63 7.10
N ASN A 58 -7.75 -6.40 6.58
CA ASN A 58 -8.19 -7.02 5.34
C ASN A 58 -7.32 -6.57 4.14
N THR A 59 -7.04 -5.27 4.04
CA THR A 59 -6.23 -4.71 2.95
C THR A 59 -4.80 -5.24 3.01
N GLU A 60 -4.20 -5.34 4.19
CA GLU A 60 -2.87 -5.94 4.38
C GLU A 60 -2.83 -7.40 3.93
N GLY A 61 -3.90 -8.16 4.22
CA GLY A 61 -4.06 -9.53 3.73
C GLY A 61 -4.10 -9.61 2.20
N GLN A 62 -4.94 -8.79 1.56
CA GLN A 62 -5.04 -8.72 0.10
C GLN A 62 -3.73 -8.30 -0.56
N VAL A 63 -3.02 -7.32 0.01
CA VAL A 63 -1.70 -6.88 -0.49
C VAL A 63 -0.68 -8.01 -0.39
N SER A 64 -0.70 -8.78 0.69
CA SER A 64 0.20 -9.92 0.87
C SER A 64 -0.04 -11.03 -0.15
N GLU A 65 -1.31 -11.32 -0.45
CA GLU A 65 -1.70 -12.30 -1.47
C GLU A 65 -1.29 -11.84 -2.88
N LEU A 66 -1.61 -10.59 -3.24
CA LEU A 66 -1.19 -10.00 -4.53
C LEU A 66 0.34 -10.00 -4.68
N GLN A 67 1.07 -9.75 -3.60
CA GLN A 67 2.53 -9.79 -3.62
C GLN A 67 3.06 -11.20 -3.92
N LEU A 68 2.41 -12.24 -3.41
CA LEU A 68 2.76 -13.63 -3.71
C LEU A 68 2.43 -13.99 -5.16
N GLU A 69 1.28 -13.57 -5.67
CA GLU A 69 0.87 -13.79 -7.06
C GLU A 69 1.82 -13.12 -8.04
N VAL A 70 2.16 -11.84 -7.81
CA VAL A 70 3.11 -11.09 -8.64
C VAL A 70 4.48 -11.79 -8.66
N ASN A 71 4.96 -12.29 -7.52
CA ASN A 71 6.22 -13.01 -7.46
C ASN A 71 6.17 -14.33 -8.23
N THR A 72 5.04 -15.03 -8.20
CA THR A 72 4.81 -16.26 -8.97
C THR A 72 4.77 -15.96 -10.46
N HIS A 73 4.03 -14.94 -10.90
CA HIS A 73 3.98 -14.53 -12.29
C HIS A 73 5.34 -14.06 -12.81
N LYS A 74 6.12 -13.33 -12.01
CA LYS A 74 7.49 -12.94 -12.38
C LYS A 74 8.36 -14.16 -12.68
N LYS A 75 8.32 -15.18 -11.81
CA LYS A 75 9.06 -16.45 -12.02
C LYS A 75 8.62 -17.12 -13.32
N ASN A 76 7.31 -17.29 -13.53
CA ASN A 76 6.79 -17.92 -14.73
C ASN A 76 7.20 -17.18 -16.01
N VAL A 77 7.17 -15.83 -15.99
CA VAL A 77 7.63 -15.03 -17.14
C VAL A 77 9.12 -15.27 -17.41
N THR A 78 9.97 -15.29 -16.38
CA THR A 78 11.40 -15.55 -16.56
C THR A 78 11.67 -16.95 -17.12
N GLU A 79 10.92 -17.96 -16.67
CA GLU A 79 11.03 -19.33 -17.18
C GLU A 79 10.58 -19.43 -18.64
N LEU A 80 9.46 -18.81 -18.98
CA LEU A 80 8.96 -18.77 -20.36
C LEU A 80 9.91 -18.03 -21.30
N GLN A 81 10.50 -16.91 -20.86
CA GLN A 81 11.50 -16.18 -21.66
C GLN A 81 12.74 -17.04 -21.93
N SER A 82 13.20 -17.79 -20.93
CA SER A 82 14.31 -18.74 -21.10
C SER A 82 13.97 -19.85 -22.10
N LEU A 83 12.76 -20.41 -21.99
CA LEU A 83 12.26 -21.44 -22.90
C LEU A 83 12.18 -20.92 -24.34
N VAL A 84 11.62 -19.73 -24.55
CA VAL A 84 11.51 -19.11 -25.89
C VAL A 84 12.90 -18.88 -26.49
N THR A 85 13.84 -18.37 -25.70
CA THR A 85 15.22 -18.15 -26.16
C THR A 85 15.87 -19.47 -26.56
N THR A 86 15.70 -20.50 -25.73
CA THR A 86 16.21 -21.84 -26.03
C THR A 86 15.61 -22.37 -27.32
N LEU A 87 14.28 -22.35 -27.46
CA LEU A 87 13.60 -22.85 -28.66
C LEU A 87 14.02 -22.10 -29.92
N ASN A 88 14.23 -20.78 -29.85
CA ASN A 88 14.74 -20.00 -30.98
C ASN A 88 16.14 -20.46 -31.40
N CYS A 89 17.06 -20.67 -30.46
CA CYS A 89 18.39 -21.20 -30.78
C CYS A 89 18.30 -22.58 -31.46
N TRP A 90 17.38 -23.44 -31.02
CA TRP A 90 17.14 -24.74 -31.64
C TRP A 90 16.58 -24.63 -33.06
N VAL A 91 15.62 -23.74 -33.28
CA VAL A 91 15.07 -23.46 -34.61
C VAL A 91 16.16 -22.96 -35.55
N GLU A 92 16.97 -22.00 -35.10
CA GLU A 92 18.10 -21.47 -35.88
C GLU A 92 19.14 -22.55 -36.22
N ASP A 93 19.51 -23.42 -35.27
CA ASP A 93 20.43 -24.53 -35.53
C ASP A 93 19.84 -25.45 -36.60
N VAL A 94 18.59 -25.92 -36.41
CA VAL A 94 17.90 -26.84 -37.32
C VAL A 94 17.76 -26.25 -38.72
N GLU A 95 17.34 -24.99 -38.84
CA GLU A 95 17.26 -24.26 -40.10
C GLU A 95 18.65 -24.17 -40.77
N GLY A 96 19.68 -23.88 -39.98
CA GLY A 96 21.07 -23.86 -40.43
C GLY A 96 21.53 -25.21 -40.98
N ARG A 97 21.26 -26.34 -40.29
CA ARG A 97 21.62 -27.68 -40.81
C ARG A 97 20.81 -28.04 -42.05
N SER A 98 19.55 -27.65 -42.11
CA SER A 98 18.69 -27.90 -43.28
C SER A 98 19.20 -27.16 -44.52
N ARG A 99 19.69 -25.92 -44.36
CA ARG A 99 20.19 -25.10 -45.49
C ARG A 99 21.64 -25.34 -45.85
N ARG A 100 22.45 -25.97 -44.99
CA ARG A 100 23.91 -26.12 -45.17
C ARG A 100 24.32 -26.69 -46.53
N ASN A 101 23.52 -27.60 -47.09
CA ASN A 101 23.80 -28.24 -48.38
C ASN A 101 22.93 -27.70 -49.52
N ASN A 102 22.15 -26.65 -49.29
CA ASN A 102 21.29 -26.05 -50.30
C ASN A 102 22.04 -24.91 -50.99
N LEU A 103 22.12 -24.98 -52.31
CA LEU A 103 22.60 -23.87 -53.13
C LEU A 103 21.40 -22.99 -53.53
N ARG A 104 21.56 -21.67 -53.40
CA ARG A 104 20.55 -20.71 -53.83
C ARG A 104 21.09 -19.90 -54.99
N PHE A 105 20.49 -20.10 -56.17
CA PHE A 105 20.78 -19.30 -57.35
C PHE A 105 19.83 -18.11 -57.39
N VAL A 106 20.37 -16.89 -57.52
CA VAL A 106 19.60 -15.63 -57.52
C VAL A 106 19.89 -14.90 -58.81
N GLY A 107 18.85 -14.37 -59.45
CA GLY A 107 18.99 -13.62 -60.71
C GLY A 107 18.96 -14.47 -61.99
N ILE A 108 18.56 -15.75 -61.90
CA ILE A 108 18.25 -16.55 -63.10
C ILE A 108 16.92 -16.04 -63.67
N PRO A 109 16.86 -15.63 -64.96
CA PRO A 109 15.62 -15.23 -65.60
C PRO A 109 14.61 -16.39 -65.59
N GLU A 110 13.34 -16.09 -65.31
CA GLU A 110 12.29 -17.11 -65.33
C GLU A 110 12.26 -17.85 -66.67
N ARG A 111 12.17 -19.19 -66.61
CA ARG A 111 12.15 -20.12 -67.76
C ARG A 111 13.46 -20.26 -68.54
N ALA A 112 14.58 -19.71 -68.07
CA ALA A 112 15.90 -19.98 -68.67
C ALA A 112 16.23 -21.49 -68.72
N GLU A 113 15.68 -22.24 -67.77
CA GLU A 113 15.91 -23.68 -67.54
C GLU A 113 15.05 -24.59 -68.43
N GLY A 114 14.19 -24.02 -69.28
CA GLY A 114 13.30 -24.77 -70.17
C GLY A 114 12.24 -25.58 -69.42
N GLN A 115 12.06 -26.86 -69.79
CA GLN A 115 11.07 -27.75 -69.17
C GLN A 115 11.59 -28.50 -67.93
N SER A 116 12.90 -28.53 -67.67
CA SER A 116 13.48 -29.29 -66.56
C SER A 116 14.77 -28.67 -66.06
N THR A 117 14.76 -28.28 -64.78
CA THR A 117 15.90 -27.70 -64.07
C THR A 117 17.07 -28.68 -63.90
N LYS A 118 16.79 -30.00 -63.88
CA LYS A 118 17.85 -31.03 -63.82
C LYS A 118 18.69 -31.06 -65.08
N LEU A 119 18.05 -31.04 -66.26
CA LEU A 119 18.76 -31.08 -67.53
C LEU A 119 19.63 -29.84 -67.72
N PHE A 120 19.13 -28.67 -67.30
CA PHE A 120 19.88 -27.42 -67.32
C PHE A 120 21.15 -27.45 -66.44
N SER A 121 21.17 -28.28 -65.39
CA SER A 121 22.29 -28.36 -64.45
C SER A 121 23.32 -29.45 -64.80
N GLU A 122 23.04 -30.30 -65.79
CA GLU A 122 23.89 -31.43 -66.22
C GLU A 122 24.76 -31.13 -67.46
N GLU A 123 24.51 -30.02 -68.17
CA GLU A 123 25.36 -29.47 -69.25
C GLU A 123 26.46 -28.53 -68.72
#